data_AF-A0A4R4Y423-F1
#
_entry.id   AF-A0A4R4Y423-F1
#
_cell.length_a   1.000
_cell.length_b   1.000
_cell.length_c   1.000
_cell.angle_alpha   90.00
_cell.angle_beta   90.00
_cell.angle_gamma   90.00
#
_symmetry.space_group_name_H-M   'P 1'
#
loop_
_entity.id
_entity.type
_entity.pdbx_description
1 polymer ?
#
loop_
_entity_poly.entity_id
_entity_poly.type
_entity_poly.pdbx_seq_one_letter_code
_entity_poly.pdbx_strand_id
1 'polypeptide(L)'
;MDILDRAERYLHLHGRLIDRLRFEALFRGGSRERVLDALRCYQNADGGFGHALEPDLRGPASQPEPVEVAFWILDQLDAFDSPMVPAACDYLASVTTPDGGVPFVLPSAREAPHAPWWEPDDDPPGHLIP
;
A
#
# COMPACT_ATOMS: atom_id res chain seq x y z
N MET A 1 -30.16 -8.39 -7.10
CA MET A 1 -28.84 -8.08 -6.54
C MET A 1 -27.90 -7.93 -7.71
N ASP A 2 -27.48 -6.72 -8.00
CA ASP A 2 -26.59 -6.45 -9.13
C ASP A 2 -25.14 -6.85 -8.79
N ILE A 3 -24.21 -6.58 -9.71
CA ILE A 3 -22.80 -6.93 -9.51
C ILE A 3 -22.16 -6.14 -8.36
N LEU A 4 -22.55 -4.89 -8.14
CA LEU A 4 -22.01 -4.03 -7.08
C LEU A 4 -22.52 -4.49 -5.72
N ASP A 5 -23.79 -4.86 -5.61
CA ASP A 5 -24.35 -5.41 -4.38
C ASP A 5 -23.60 -6.69 -3.96
N ARG A 6 -23.29 -7.57 -4.92
CA ARG A 6 -22.55 -8.83 -4.68
C ARG A 6 -21.11 -8.55 -4.23
N ALA A 7 -20.45 -7.58 -4.86
CA ALA A 7 -19.10 -7.16 -4.50
C ALA A 7 -19.07 -6.56 -3.09
N GLU A 8 -20.00 -5.67 -2.78
CA GLU A 8 -20.17 -5.06 -1.46
C GLU A 8 -20.35 -6.11 -0.37
N ARG A 9 -21.25 -7.08 -0.58
CA ARG A 9 -21.45 -8.19 0.35
C ARG A 9 -20.17 -9.00 0.55
N TYR A 10 -19.43 -9.29 -0.51
CA TYR A 10 -18.17 -10.04 -0.41
C TYR A 10 -17.14 -9.27 0.42
N LEU A 11 -16.96 -7.97 0.17
CA LEU A 11 -16.03 -7.12 0.91
C LEU A 11 -16.41 -6.99 2.38
N HIS A 12 -17.69 -6.89 2.71
CA HIS A 12 -18.13 -6.88 4.11
C HIS A 12 -17.81 -8.18 4.85
N LEU A 13 -17.89 -9.32 4.17
CA LEU A 13 -17.63 -10.64 4.78
C LEU A 13 -16.14 -10.99 4.81
N HIS A 14 -15.35 -10.54 3.83
CA HIS A 14 -13.99 -11.04 3.60
C HIS A 14 -12.92 -9.95 3.40
N GLY A 15 -13.31 -8.73 3.01
CA GLY A 15 -12.36 -7.65 2.74
C GLY A 15 -11.81 -7.00 4.02
N ARG A 16 -10.66 -6.33 3.91
CA ARG A 16 -10.12 -5.51 5.01
C ARG A 16 -10.94 -4.22 5.14
N LEU A 17 -10.77 -3.52 6.27
CA LEU A 17 -11.47 -2.24 6.49
C LEU A 17 -11.22 -1.26 5.34
N ILE A 18 -9.96 -1.09 4.91
CA ILE A 18 -9.61 -0.17 3.83
C ILE A 18 -10.29 -0.55 2.50
N ASP A 19 -10.39 -1.84 2.18
CA ASP A 19 -11.04 -2.29 0.94
C ASP A 19 -12.55 -1.99 0.95
N ARG A 20 -13.21 -2.17 2.10
CA ARG A 20 -14.63 -1.84 2.30
C ARG A 20 -14.87 -0.33 2.15
N LEU A 21 -14.04 0.49 2.78
CA LEU A 21 -14.15 1.95 2.72
C LEU A 21 -13.88 2.48 1.31
N ARG A 22 -12.88 1.92 0.61
CA ARG A 22 -12.59 2.24 -0.80
C ARG A 22 -13.79 1.94 -1.68
N PHE A 23 -14.40 0.76 -1.54
CA PHE A 23 -15.59 0.40 -2.31
C PHE A 23 -16.76 1.37 -2.02
N GLU A 24 -17.01 1.67 -0.74
CA GLU A 24 -18.07 2.61 -0.34
C GLU A 24 -17.84 3.99 -0.98
N ALA A 25 -16.61 4.51 -0.92
CA ALA A 25 -16.27 5.81 -1.49
C ALA A 25 -16.40 5.87 -3.02
N LEU A 26 -16.00 4.80 -3.72
CA LEU A 26 -16.00 4.77 -5.19
C LEU A 26 -17.37 4.48 -5.79
N PHE A 27 -18.21 3.67 -5.13
CA PHE A 27 -19.43 3.15 -5.75
C PHE A 27 -20.72 3.48 -5.00
N ARG A 28 -20.64 3.90 -3.73
CA ARG A 28 -21.82 4.14 -2.86
C ARG A 28 -21.89 5.55 -2.27
N GLY A 29 -21.02 6.46 -2.70
CA GLY A 29 -20.99 7.84 -2.19
C GLY A 29 -20.46 7.95 -0.76
N GLY A 30 -19.68 6.96 -0.32
CA GLY A 30 -18.99 6.98 0.96
C GLY A 30 -17.94 8.09 1.05
N SER A 31 -17.51 8.39 2.29
CA SER A 31 -16.51 9.42 2.53
C SER A 31 -15.11 8.99 2.11
N ARG A 32 -14.47 9.75 1.20
CA ARG A 32 -13.06 9.59 0.83
C ARG A 32 -12.12 9.82 2.03
N GLU A 33 -12.48 10.74 2.92
CA GLU A 33 -11.69 11.03 4.13
C GLU A 33 -11.55 9.80 5.03
N ARG A 34 -12.60 8.97 5.13
CA ARG A 34 -12.51 7.73 5.92
C ARG A 34 -11.51 6.74 5.34
N VAL A 35 -11.34 6.74 4.01
CA VAL A 35 -10.30 5.92 3.36
C VAL A 35 -8.92 6.46 3.69
N LEU A 36 -8.73 7.79 3.63
CA LEU A 36 -7.47 8.46 3.97
C LEU A 36 -7.09 8.24 5.45
N ASP A 37 -8.06 8.32 6.36
CA ASP A 37 -7.85 8.03 7.78
C ASP A 37 -7.39 6.58 8.00
N ALA A 38 -8.01 5.63 7.31
CA ALA A 38 -7.60 4.22 7.38
C ALA A 38 -6.22 4.01 6.75
N LEU A 39 -5.94 4.61 5.59
CA LEU A 39 -4.65 4.52 4.90
C LEU A 39 -3.51 5.06 5.76
N ARG A 40 -3.74 6.16 6.49
CA ARG A 40 -2.74 6.76 7.38
C ARG A 40 -2.23 5.79 8.44
N CYS A 41 -3.05 4.83 8.87
CA CYS A 41 -2.64 3.80 9.83
C CYS A 41 -1.66 2.76 9.25
N TYR A 42 -1.47 2.73 7.92
CA TYR A 42 -0.48 1.87 7.27
C TYR A 42 0.86 2.58 7.04
N GLN A 43 0.94 3.90 7.20
CA GLN A 43 2.18 4.66 7.05
C GLN A 43 3.01 4.61 8.34
N ASN A 44 4.29 4.30 8.21
CA ASN A 44 5.25 4.26 9.30
C ASN A 44 5.89 5.64 9.54
N ALA A 45 6.59 5.77 10.66
CA ALA A 45 7.27 7.01 11.06
C ALA A 45 8.41 7.42 10.11
N ASP A 46 8.95 6.48 9.32
CA ASP A 46 9.96 6.73 8.29
C ASP A 46 9.36 7.24 6.97
N GLY A 47 8.02 7.35 6.88
CA GLY A 47 7.28 7.80 5.69
C GLY A 47 6.87 6.68 4.74
N GLY A 48 7.44 5.47 4.88
CA GLY A 48 7.08 4.31 4.08
C GLY A 48 5.79 3.63 4.56
N PHE A 49 5.37 2.59 3.84
CA PHE A 49 4.12 1.86 4.11
C PHE A 49 4.36 0.38 4.38
N GLY A 50 3.55 -0.21 5.24
CA GLY A 50 3.63 -1.64 5.60
C GLY A 50 2.28 -2.16 6.13
N HIS A 51 2.32 -3.02 7.15
CA HIS A 51 1.13 -3.51 7.88
C HIS A 51 0.12 -4.25 7.01
N ALA A 52 0.59 -5.01 6.02
CA ALA A 52 -0.25 -5.71 5.05
C ALA A 52 -1.16 -4.78 4.25
N LEU A 53 -0.68 -3.58 3.88
CA LEU A 53 -1.33 -2.74 2.89
C LEU A 53 -1.37 -3.43 1.52
N GLU A 54 -0.25 -4.00 1.10
CA GLU A 54 -0.24 -5.13 0.16
C GLU A 54 -0.52 -6.42 0.94
N PRO A 55 -1.65 -7.10 0.69
CA PRO A 55 -2.09 -8.24 1.50
C PRO A 55 -1.10 -9.41 1.54
N ASP A 56 -0.25 -9.57 0.52
CA ASP A 56 0.74 -10.64 0.46
C ASP A 56 2.02 -10.35 1.27
N LEU A 57 2.21 -9.14 1.78
CA LEU A 57 3.32 -8.74 2.66
C LEU A 57 2.80 -8.46 4.09
N ARG A 58 2.87 -9.42 5.00
CA ARG A 58 2.22 -9.30 6.33
C ARG A 58 2.97 -8.45 7.35
N GLY A 59 4.21 -8.08 7.04
CA GLY A 59 5.11 -7.39 7.96
C GLY A 59 4.73 -5.94 8.26
N PRO A 60 5.17 -5.41 9.41
CA PRO A 60 4.96 -4.01 9.76
C PRO A 60 5.99 -3.07 9.11
N ALA A 61 7.12 -3.61 8.64
CA ALA A 61 8.21 -2.82 8.07
C ALA A 61 7.77 -2.10 6.80
N SER A 62 8.33 -0.90 6.58
CA SER A 62 8.14 -0.16 5.34
C SER A 62 8.75 -0.92 4.17
N GLN A 63 7.99 -1.04 3.08
CA GLN A 63 8.44 -1.67 1.84
C GLN A 63 8.06 -0.78 0.64
N PRO A 64 8.86 -0.77 -0.45
CA PRO A 64 8.54 -0.07 -1.69
C PRO A 64 7.17 -0.42 -2.29
N GLU A 65 6.85 -1.70 -2.43
CA GLU A 65 5.58 -2.07 -3.07
C GLU A 65 4.31 -1.58 -2.31
N PRO A 66 4.22 -1.69 -0.97
CA PRO A 66 3.14 -1.05 -0.22
C PRO A 66 3.03 0.46 -0.43
N VAL A 67 4.12 1.16 -0.78
CA VAL A 67 4.06 2.57 -1.18
C VAL A 67 3.36 2.73 -2.52
N GLU A 68 3.61 1.84 -3.50
CA GLU A 68 2.88 1.81 -4.77
C GLU A 68 1.37 1.62 -4.52
N VAL A 69 1.00 0.64 -3.68
CA VAL A 69 -0.41 0.43 -3.31
C VAL A 69 -1.01 1.67 -2.65
N ALA A 70 -0.27 2.36 -1.79
CA ALA A 70 -0.71 3.62 -1.18
C ALA A 70 -0.94 4.71 -2.22
N PHE A 71 -0.03 4.85 -3.20
CA PHE A 71 -0.17 5.82 -4.28
C PHE A 71 -1.36 5.52 -5.19
N TRP A 72 -1.65 4.25 -5.52
CA TRP A 72 -2.88 3.91 -6.24
C TRP A 72 -4.14 4.30 -5.46
N ILE A 73 -4.15 4.11 -4.14
CA ILE A 73 -5.29 4.52 -3.31
C ILE A 73 -5.42 6.04 -3.30
N LEU A 74 -4.32 6.77 -3.14
CA LEU A 74 -4.31 8.24 -3.15
C LEU A 74 -4.77 8.81 -4.50
N ASP A 75 -4.32 8.22 -5.62
CA ASP A 75 -4.74 8.58 -6.97
C ASP A 75 -6.25 8.38 -7.17
N GLN A 76 -6.77 7.20 -6.80
CA GLN A 76 -8.19 6.87 -6.90
C GLN A 76 -9.10 7.83 -6.13
N LEU A 77 -8.57 8.49 -5.10
CA LEU A 77 -9.29 9.43 -4.25
C LEU A 77 -9.08 10.89 -4.65
N ASP A 78 -8.21 11.17 -5.64
CA ASP A 78 -7.76 12.51 -6.01
C ASP A 78 -7.11 13.25 -4.83
N ALA A 79 -6.19 12.57 -4.13
CA ALA A 79 -5.63 12.98 -2.84
C ALA A 79 -4.09 13.04 -2.81
N PHE A 80 -3.46 13.36 -3.95
CA PHE A 80 -2.00 13.51 -4.03
C PHE A 80 -1.45 14.76 -3.32
N ASP A 81 -2.32 15.66 -2.86
CA ASP A 81 -1.97 16.79 -1.98
C ASP A 81 -1.80 16.36 -0.51
N SER A 82 -2.09 15.10 -0.18
CA SER A 82 -1.92 14.54 1.16
C SER A 82 -0.46 14.59 1.63
N PRO A 83 -0.19 14.90 2.91
CA PRO A 83 1.17 14.87 3.47
C PRO A 83 1.80 13.47 3.47
N MET A 84 1.01 12.42 3.26
CA MET A 84 1.51 11.06 3.09
C MET A 84 2.43 10.94 1.86
N VAL A 85 2.16 11.72 0.81
CA VAL A 85 2.89 11.67 -0.47
C VAL A 85 4.34 12.12 -0.34
N PRO A 86 4.65 13.35 0.13
CA PRO A 86 6.04 13.77 0.28
C PRO A 86 6.81 12.88 1.26
N ALA A 87 6.17 12.42 2.35
CA ALA A 87 6.82 11.51 3.29
C ALA A 87 7.18 10.15 2.64
N ALA A 88 6.30 9.61 1.80
CA ALA A 88 6.58 8.41 1.03
C ALA A 88 7.69 8.63 -0.01
N CYS A 89 7.73 9.79 -0.67
CA CYS A 89 8.81 10.15 -1.58
C CYS A 89 10.18 10.24 -0.86
N ASP A 90 10.21 10.83 0.34
CA ASP A 90 11.42 10.89 1.18
C ASP A 90 11.89 9.48 1.57
N TYR A 91 10.96 8.59 1.93
CA TYR A 91 11.25 7.18 2.18
C TYR A 91 11.84 6.50 0.93
N LEU A 92 11.19 6.60 -0.23
CA LEU A 92 11.66 5.98 -1.48
C LEU A 92 13.06 6.48 -1.88
N ALA A 93 13.32 7.78 -1.72
CA ALA A 93 14.65 8.35 -1.94
C ALA A 93 15.71 7.75 -1.01
N SER A 94 15.34 7.44 0.24
CA SER A 94 16.25 6.83 1.22
C SER A 94 16.62 5.38 0.90
N VAL A 95 15.80 4.66 0.12
CA VAL A 95 16.00 3.26 -0.25
C VAL A 95 16.35 3.08 -1.74
N THR A 96 16.58 4.18 -2.44
CA THR A 96 17.00 4.20 -3.84
C THR A 96 18.40 3.58 -3.98
N THR A 97 18.56 2.65 -4.90
CA THR A 97 19.82 1.97 -5.20
C THR A 97 20.79 2.89 -5.96
N PRO A 98 22.10 2.57 -6.02
CA PRO A 98 23.10 3.42 -6.70
C PRO A 98 22.85 3.66 -8.20
N ASP A 99 22.06 2.81 -8.85
CA ASP A 99 21.63 2.96 -10.25
C ASP A 99 20.42 3.90 -10.42
N GLY A 100 19.88 4.43 -9.31
CA GLY A 100 18.74 5.35 -9.28
C GLY A 100 17.38 4.67 -9.27
N GLY A 101 17.32 3.34 -9.22
CA GLY A 101 16.07 2.58 -9.08
C GLY A 101 15.65 2.41 -7.62
N VAL A 102 14.44 1.91 -7.41
CA VAL A 102 13.97 1.45 -6.09
C VAL A 102 13.77 -0.07 -6.16
N PRO A 103 14.19 -0.84 -5.16
CA PRO A 103 13.93 -2.28 -5.13
C PRO A 103 12.43 -2.59 -5.08
N PHE A 104 12.04 -3.76 -5.58
CA PHE A 104 10.66 -4.26 -5.45
C PHE A 104 10.24 -4.48 -3.99
N VAL A 105 11.11 -5.11 -3.22
CA VAL A 105 11.01 -5.20 -1.75
C VAL A 105 12.41 -5.21 -1.15
N LEU A 106 12.50 -4.82 0.11
CA LEU A 106 13.75 -4.81 0.88
C LEU A 106 13.96 -6.14 1.60
N PRO A 107 15.21 -6.51 1.96
CA PRO A 107 15.51 -7.75 2.69
C PRO A 107 14.70 -7.94 3.98
N SER A 108 14.26 -6.85 4.63
CA SER A 108 13.42 -6.88 5.82
C SER A 108 12.04 -7.51 5.59
N ALA A 109 11.57 -7.66 4.35
CA ALA A 109 10.33 -8.37 4.03
C ALA A 109 10.36 -9.83 4.53
N ARG A 110 11.55 -10.45 4.57
CA ARG A 110 11.75 -11.84 5.02
C ARG A 110 11.46 -12.05 6.50
N GLU A 111 11.42 -10.98 7.30
CA GLU A 111 11.24 -11.03 8.75
C GLU A 111 9.78 -11.30 9.16
N ALA A 112 8.85 -11.28 8.21
CA ALA A 112 7.42 -11.50 8.45
C ALA A 112 6.83 -12.47 7.41
N PRO A 113 5.63 -13.06 7.66
CA PRO A 113 4.97 -13.87 6.66
C PRO A 113 4.73 -13.11 5.36
N HIS A 114 5.11 -13.70 4.24
CA HIS A 114 4.95 -13.14 2.91
C HIS A 114 4.66 -14.25 1.90
N ALA A 115 4.07 -13.92 0.76
CA ALA A 115 3.90 -14.91 -0.31
C ALA A 115 5.26 -15.26 -0.96
N PRO A 116 5.44 -16.47 -1.53
CA PRO A 116 6.76 -16.95 -1.97
C PRO A 116 7.47 -16.13 -3.05
N TRP A 117 6.76 -15.23 -3.74
CA TRP A 117 7.33 -14.34 -4.77
C TRP A 117 7.81 -12.99 -4.21
N TRP A 118 7.64 -12.74 -2.92
CA TRP A 118 8.16 -11.55 -2.21
C TRP A 118 9.46 -11.81 -1.48
N GLU A 119 10.27 -12.74 -2.00
CA GLU A 119 11.56 -13.12 -1.44
C GLU A 119 12.66 -12.30 -2.17
N PRO A 120 13.16 -11.20 -1.58
CA PRO A 120 14.23 -10.41 -2.19
C PRO A 120 15.57 -11.14 -2.12
N ASP A 121 16.57 -10.66 -2.86
CA ASP A 121 17.99 -10.93 -2.61
C ASP A 121 18.50 -10.09 -1.42
N ASP A 122 19.72 -10.35 -0.93
CA ASP A 122 20.32 -9.57 0.17
C ASP A 122 20.63 -8.11 -0.23
N ASP A 123 20.89 -7.89 -1.52
CA ASP A 123 21.15 -6.59 -2.14
C ASP A 123 20.31 -6.48 -3.43
N PRO A 124 19.00 -6.23 -3.31
CA PRO A 124 18.10 -6.25 -4.45
C PRO A 124 18.35 -5.02 -5.35
N PRO A 125 18.40 -5.19 -6.69
CA PRO A 125 18.57 -4.07 -7.62
C PRO A 125 17.30 -3.21 -7.69
N GLY A 126 17.42 -2.05 -8.32
CA GLY A 126 16.25 -1.29 -8.76
C GLY A 126 15.34 -2.13 -9.65
N HIS A 127 14.02 -2.03 -9.46
CA HIS A 127 13.04 -2.82 -10.19
C HIS A 127 11.99 -1.91 -10.87
N LEU A 128 11.41 -2.39 -11.97
CA LEU A 128 10.38 -1.64 -12.72
C LEU A 128 8.99 -1.75 -12.09
N ILE A 129 8.79 -2.78 -11.28
CA ILE A 129 7.66 -2.93 -10.38
C ILE A 129 8.25 -2.69 -8.99
N PRO A 130 8.22 -1.44 -8.47
CA PRO A 130 8.70 -1.17 -7.13
C PRO A 130 7.81 -1.84 -6.08
#